data_AF-A0A9Q0WDR1-F1
#
_entry.id   AF-A0A9Q0WDR1-F1
#
_cell.length_a   1.000
_cell.length_b   1.000
_cell.length_c   1.000
_cell.angle_alpha   90.00
_cell.angle_beta   90.00
_cell.angle_gamma   90.00
#
_symmetry.space_group_name_H-M   'P 1'
#
loop_
_entity.id
_entity.type
_entity.pdbx_description
1 polymer ?
#
loop_
_entity_poly.entity_id
_entity_poly.type
_entity_poly.pdbx_seq_one_letter_code
_entity_poly.pdbx_strand_id
1 'polypeptide(L)'
;MNVWDPYKRLGISPYASEEEIWSSRNFLLQQYAGNETSEESIEAAFEKLLMTSYRERKKTKINLKTRLKKKVEESPPWVKNLLNFVELPPMEVIFRRLFLFAFMGGWSIMNSAEGGPAFQPRWAMLRCCC
;
A
#
# COMPACT_ATOMS: atom_id res chain seq x y z
N MET A 1 14.06 21.40 19.39
CA MET A 1 14.57 20.81 20.64
C MET A 1 15.39 19.56 20.33
N ASN A 2 16.69 19.56 20.63
CA ASN A 2 17.53 18.38 20.48
C ASN A 2 17.26 17.45 21.67
N VAL A 3 16.24 16.59 21.56
CA VAL A 3 16.00 15.52 22.55
C VAL A 3 17.28 14.70 22.65
N TRP A 4 17.92 14.78 23.83
CA TRP A 4 19.00 13.90 24.26
C TRP A 4 18.58 12.45 24.00
N ASP A 5 19.42 11.70 23.29
CA ASP A 5 19.26 10.29 22.90
C ASP A 5 17.87 9.66 23.17
N PRO A 6 17.00 9.50 22.13
CA PRO A 6 15.60 9.11 22.31
C PRO A 6 15.43 7.75 23.00
N TYR A 7 16.40 6.84 22.86
CA TYR A 7 16.39 5.54 23.55
C TYR A 7 16.54 5.72 25.06
N LYS A 8 17.43 6.61 25.50
CA LYS A 8 17.59 6.95 26.92
C LYS A 8 16.38 7.68 27.47
N ARG A 9 15.73 8.53 26.66
CA ARG A 9 14.51 9.25 27.08
C ARG A 9 13.35 8.30 27.36
N LEU A 10 13.21 7.24 26.56
CA LEU A 10 12.20 6.20 26.72
C LEU A 10 12.63 5.07 27.67
N GLY A 11 13.88 5.04 28.12
CA GLY A 11 14.40 4.02 29.05
C GLY A 11 14.57 2.64 28.41
N ILE A 12 14.84 2.59 27.10
CA ILE A 12 14.91 1.36 26.31
C ILE A 12 16.30 1.13 25.72
N SER A 13 16.58 -0.12 25.37
CA SER A 13 17.81 -0.49 24.64
C SER A 13 17.82 0.12 23.23
N PRO A 14 19.01 0.47 22.67
CA PRO A 14 19.15 0.87 21.27
C PRO A 14 18.67 -0.19 20.26
N TYR A 15 18.61 -1.45 20.68
CA TYR A 15 18.18 -2.60 19.89
C TYR A 15 16.75 -3.06 20.21
N ALA A 16 16.00 -2.24 20.95
CA ALA A 16 14.64 -2.58 21.35
C ALA A 16 13.73 -2.78 20.13
N SER A 17 12.78 -3.70 20.26
CA SER A 17 11.79 -3.96 19.21
C SER A 17 10.77 -2.83 19.11
N GLU A 18 10.01 -2.78 18.02
CA GLU A 18 8.94 -1.77 17.88
C GLU A 18 7.90 -1.92 18.99
N GLU A 19 7.54 -3.15 19.37
CA GLU A 19 6.59 -3.41 20.45
C GLU A 19 7.09 -2.88 21.80
N GLU A 20 8.39 -3.00 22.08
CA GLU A 20 9.00 -2.44 23.29
C GLU A 20 8.92 -0.92 23.29
N ILE A 21 9.22 -0.26 22.16
CA ILE A 21 9.10 1.20 22.02
C ILE A 21 7.66 1.67 22.30
N TRP A 22 6.65 0.98 21.73
CA TRP A 22 5.24 1.30 21.96
C TRP A 22 4.80 1.08 23.41
N SER A 23 5.24 -0.03 24.02
CA SER A 23 4.89 -0.33 25.41
C SER A 23 5.53 0.64 26.40
N SER A 24 6.80 1.02 26.20
CA SER A 24 7.48 2.02 27.02
C SER A 24 6.84 3.39 26.92
N ARG A 25 6.44 3.83 25.72
CA ARG A 25 5.68 5.09 25.54
C ARG A 25 4.37 5.05 26.32
N ASN A 26 3.61 3.96 26.23
CA ASN A 26 2.33 3.84 26.91
C ASN A 26 2.49 3.87 28.44
N PHE A 27 3.49 3.16 28.96
CA PHE A 27 3.82 3.16 30.39
C PHE A 27 4.23 4.56 30.89
N LEU A 28 5.09 5.25 30.15
CA LEU A 28 5.56 6.58 30.53
C LEU A 28 4.48 7.64 30.46
N LEU A 29 3.60 7.60 29.46
CA LEU A 29 2.47 8.52 29.38
C LEU A 29 1.47 8.30 30.51
N GLN A 30 1.23 7.06 30.92
CA GLN A 30 0.40 6.78 32.08
C GLN A 30 1.03 7.30 33.38
N GLN A 31 2.36 7.18 33.52
CA GLN A 31 3.08 7.62 34.72
C GLN A 31 3.19 9.14 34.84
N TYR A 32 3.33 9.85 33.72
CA TYR A 32 3.47 11.31 33.68
C TYR A 32 2.19 12.03 33.28
N ALA A 33 1.04 11.35 33.38
CA ALA A 33 -0.27 11.90 33.04
C ALA A 33 -0.53 13.23 33.76
N GLY A 34 -0.68 14.30 32.98
CA GLY A 34 -0.94 15.66 33.49
C GLY A 34 0.30 16.56 33.61
N ASN A 35 1.49 16.07 33.25
CA ASN A 35 2.67 16.92 33.07
C ASN A 35 2.97 17.11 31.58
N GLU A 36 2.40 18.17 31.01
CA GLU A 36 2.49 18.51 29.58
C GLU A 36 3.94 18.49 29.07
N THR A 37 4.88 19.10 29.80
CA THR A 37 6.28 19.16 29.36
C THR A 37 6.96 17.80 29.31
N SER A 38 6.58 16.88 30.21
CA SER A 38 7.12 15.52 30.23
C SER A 38 6.50 14.70 29.12
N GLU A 39 5.19 14.80 28.93
CA GLU A 39 4.46 14.14 27.83
C GLU A 39 5.00 14.54 26.46
N GLU A 40 5.13 15.84 26.19
CA GLU A 40 5.67 16.36 24.92
C GLU A 40 7.05 15.80 24.61
N SER A 41 7.91 15.71 25.62
CA SER A 41 9.26 15.19 25.43
C SER A 41 9.31 13.67 25.22
N ILE A 42 8.36 12.91 25.78
CA ILE A 42 8.19 11.47 25.54
C ILE A 42 7.70 11.26 24.11
N GLU A 43 6.70 12.03 23.68
CA GLU A 43 6.15 11.95 22.33
C GLU A 43 7.18 12.38 21.28
N ALA A 44 7.95 13.43 21.52
CA ALA A 44 9.02 13.85 20.62
C ALA A 44 10.14 12.80 20.49
N ALA A 45 10.46 12.07 21.56
CA ALA A 45 11.41 10.96 21.50
C ALA A 45 10.86 9.79 20.67
N PHE A 46 9.59 9.45 20.90
CA PHE A 46 8.88 8.40 20.17
C PHE A 46 8.76 8.71 18.67
N GLU A 47 8.36 9.94 18.31
CA GLU A 47 8.24 10.36 16.91
C GLU A 47 9.57 10.27 16.17
N LYS A 48 10.68 10.64 16.83
CA LYS A 48 12.03 10.50 16.24
C LYS A 48 12.34 9.04 15.91
N LEU A 49 12.08 8.11 16.85
CA LEU A 49 12.30 6.68 16.62
C LEU A 49 11.41 6.13 15.50
N LEU A 50 10.14 6.53 15.49
CA LEU A 50 9.20 6.15 14.45
C LEU A 50 9.69 6.62 13.07
N MET A 51 10.11 7.89 12.98
CA MET A 51 10.60 8.49 11.75
C MET A 51 11.91 7.84 11.27
N THR A 52 12.80 7.43 12.18
CA THR A 52 14.00 6.68 11.82
C THR A 52 13.65 5.31 11.22
N SER A 53 12.73 4.55 11.84
CA SER A 53 12.30 3.24 11.32
C SER A 53 11.62 3.37 9.94
N TYR A 54 10.79 4.39 9.73
CA TYR A 54 10.21 4.66 8.42
C TYR A 54 11.26 4.99 7.37
N ARG A 55 12.24 5.82 7.73
CA ARG A 55 13.34 6.20 6.83
C ARG A 55 14.18 4.98 6.45
N GLU A 56 14.47 4.08 7.39
CA GLU A 56 15.19 2.83 7.12
C GLU A 56 14.40 1.93 6.17
N ARG A 57 13.13 1.65 6.46
CA ARG A 57 12.25 0.87 5.58
C ARG A 57 12.17 1.46 4.16
N LYS A 58 12.09 2.80 4.05
CA LYS A 58 12.03 3.50 2.76
C LYS A 58 13.36 3.38 2.01
N LYS A 59 14.50 3.55 2.68
CA LYS A 59 15.84 3.37 2.09
C LYS A 59 16.03 1.96 1.56
N THR A 60 15.63 0.94 2.32
CA THR A 60 15.74 -0.47 1.91
C THR A 60 14.88 -0.77 0.68
N LYS A 61 13.63 -0.30 0.64
CA LYS A 61 12.76 -0.43 -0.54
C LYS A 61 13.33 0.25 -1.79
N ILE A 62 13.93 1.44 -1.64
CA ILE A 62 14.56 2.16 -2.77
C ILE A 62 15.83 1.44 -3.23
N ASN A 63 16.64 0.93 -2.31
CA ASN A 63 17.83 0.16 -2.64
C ASN A 63 17.46 -1.11 -3.44
N LEU A 64 16.44 -1.86 -3.00
CA LEU A 64 15.93 -3.01 -3.74
C LEU A 64 15.42 -2.65 -5.14
N LYS A 65 14.61 -1.60 -5.27
CA LYS A 65 14.12 -1.14 -6.59
C LYS A 65 15.26 -0.74 -7.53
N THR A 66 16.23 0.00 -7.03
CA THR A 66 17.40 0.42 -7.84
C THR A 66 18.31 -0.75 -8.20
N ARG A 67 18.51 -1.72 -7.29
CA ARG A 67 19.23 -2.97 -7.57
C ARG A 67 18.52 -3.80 -8.64
N LEU A 68 17.20 -3.94 -8.55
CA LEU A 68 16.39 -4.64 -9.57
C LEU A 68 16.48 -3.94 -10.92
N LYS A 69 16.35 -2.61 -10.96
CA LYS A 69 16.47 -1.83 -12.20
C LYS A 69 17.84 -2.02 -12.87
N LYS A 70 18.93 -1.96 -12.09
CA LYS A 70 20.28 -2.25 -12.61
C LYS A 70 20.40 -3.66 -13.15
N LYS A 71 19.88 -4.66 -12.42
CA LYS A 71 19.91 -6.05 -12.87
C LYS A 71 19.15 -6.25 -14.17
N VAL A 72 18.02 -5.55 -14.35
CA VAL A 72 17.24 -5.53 -15.60
C VAL A 72 18.00 -4.87 -16.75
N GLU A 73 18.69 -3.75 -16.50
CA GLU A 73 19.52 -3.09 -17.52
C GLU A 73 20.73 -3.93 -17.94
N GLU A 74 21.33 -4.67 -17.01
CA GLU A 74 22.42 -5.63 -17.27
C GLU A 74 21.93 -7.00 -17.76
N SER A 75 20.60 -7.23 -17.79
CA SER A 75 20.06 -8.54 -18.17
C SER A 75 20.28 -8.82 -19.67
N PRO A 76 20.45 -10.11 -20.03
CA PRO A 76 20.60 -10.53 -21.43
C PRO A 76 19.46 -10.04 -22.34
N PRO A 77 19.69 -9.92 -23.66
CA PRO A 77 18.71 -9.38 -24.61
C PRO A 77 17.34 -10.06 -24.59
N TRP A 78 17.30 -11.36 -24.29
CA TRP A 78 16.05 -12.12 -24.23
C TRP A 78 15.15 -11.73 -23.04
N VAL A 79 15.72 -11.31 -21.90
CA VAL A 79 14.96 -10.84 -20.72
C VAL A 79 14.34 -9.47 -21.02
N LYS A 80 15.07 -8.59 -21.71
CA LYS A 80 14.58 -7.28 -22.14
C LYS A 80 13.41 -7.42 -23.12
N ASN A 81 13.50 -8.36 -24.07
CA ASN A 81 12.40 -8.63 -24.99
C ASN A 81 11.14 -9.17 -24.29
N LEU A 82 11.30 -10.00 -23.26
CA LEU A 82 10.19 -10.48 -22.42
C LEU A 82 9.56 -9.36 -21.59
N LEU A 83 10.38 -8.48 -21.00
CA LEU A 83 9.89 -7.32 -20.26
C LEU A 83 9.19 -6.32 -21.18
N ASN A 84 9.69 -6.07 -22.39
CA ASN A 84 9.03 -5.24 -23.40
C ASN A 84 7.68 -5.83 -23.83
N PHE A 85 7.56 -7.16 -23.88
CA PHE A 85 6.29 -7.83 -24.18
C PHE A 85 5.27 -7.71 -23.03
N VAL A 86 5.76 -7.55 -21.79
CA VAL A 86 4.96 -7.35 -20.57
C VAL A 86 4.88 -5.87 -20.16
N GLU A 87 5.51 -4.97 -20.91
CA GLU A 87 5.41 -3.54 -20.68
C GLU A 87 4.01 -3.11 -21.13
N LEU A 88 3.13 -3.02 -20.14
CA LEU A 88 1.72 -2.73 -20.32
C LEU A 88 1.55 -1.46 -21.17
N PRO A 89 0.64 -1.46 -22.16
CA PRO A 89 0.36 -0.28 -22.96
C PRO A 89 -0.05 0.90 -22.06
N PRO A 90 0.00 2.16 -22.56
CA PRO A 90 -0.18 3.37 -21.77
C PRO A 90 -1.34 3.27 -20.77
N MET A 91 -1.05 3.55 -19.50
CA MET A 91 -2.00 3.40 -18.39
C MET A 91 -3.32 4.15 -18.63
N GLU A 92 -3.33 5.20 -19.44
CA GLU A 92 -4.54 5.91 -19.88
C GLU A 92 -5.56 5.01 -20.58
N VAL A 93 -5.12 4.10 -21.46
CA VAL A 93 -6.02 3.21 -22.20
C VAL A 93 -6.59 2.15 -21.26
N ILE A 94 -5.77 1.66 -20.33
CA ILE A 94 -6.15 0.67 -19.32
C ILE A 94 -7.19 1.27 -18.37
N PHE A 95 -6.95 2.46 -17.83
CA PHE A 95 -7.90 3.13 -16.94
C PHE A 95 -9.21 3.52 -17.63
N ARG A 96 -9.17 4.00 -18.88
CA ARG A 96 -10.39 4.27 -19.65
C ARG A 96 -11.24 3.02 -19.82
N ARG A 97 -10.64 1.87 -20.17
CA ARG A 97 -11.35 0.59 -20.32
C ARG A 97 -11.89 0.09 -18.99
N LEU A 98 -11.06 0.07 -17.94
CA LEU A 98 -11.48 -0.35 -16.60
C LEU A 98 -12.61 0.52 -16.06
N PHE A 99 -12.54 1.84 -16.26
CA PHE A 99 -13.59 2.75 -15.88
C PHE A 99 -14.88 2.44 -16.65
N LEU A 100 -14.83 2.29 -17.98
CA LEU A 100 -16.00 1.93 -18.78
C LEU A 100 -16.62 0.60 -18.34
N PHE A 101 -15.81 -0.43 -18.07
CA PHE A 101 -16.31 -1.73 -17.63
C PHE A 101 -16.86 -1.68 -16.19
N ALA A 102 -16.23 -0.94 -15.29
CA ALA A 102 -16.72 -0.74 -13.93
C ALA A 102 -18.02 0.09 -13.92
N PHE A 103 -18.10 1.11 -14.78
CA PHE A 103 -19.29 1.94 -14.92
C PHE A 103 -20.42 1.15 -15.57
N MET A 104 -20.17 0.43 -16.68
CA MET A 104 -21.16 -0.46 -17.31
C MET A 104 -21.62 -1.57 -16.35
N GLY A 105 -20.70 -2.23 -15.64
CA GLY A 105 -21.00 -3.29 -14.70
C GLY A 105 -21.78 -2.78 -13.47
N GLY A 106 -21.33 -1.68 -12.88
CA GLY A 106 -22.01 -1.04 -11.75
C GLY A 106 -23.37 -0.45 -12.13
N TRP A 107 -23.46 0.20 -13.30
CA TRP A 107 -24.70 0.74 -13.84
C TRP A 107 -25.70 -0.37 -14.16
N SER A 108 -25.22 -1.50 -14.69
CA SER A 108 -26.05 -2.69 -14.92
C SER A 108 -26.61 -3.23 -13.60
N ILE A 109 -25.80 -3.33 -12.53
CA ILE A 109 -26.30 -3.83 -11.24
C ILE A 109 -27.35 -2.89 -10.64
N MET A 110 -27.18 -1.57 -10.78
CA MET A 110 -28.15 -0.59 -10.28
C MET A 110 -29.45 -0.51 -11.11
N ASN A 111 -29.39 -0.66 -12.43
CA ASN A 111 -30.59 -0.64 -13.29
C ASN A 111 -31.25 -2.03 -13.48
N SER A 112 -30.56 -3.13 -13.17
CA SER A 112 -31.13 -4.48 -13.19
C SER A 112 -32.11 -4.76 -12.03
N ALA A 113 -32.31 -3.81 -11.10
CA ALA A 113 -33.35 -3.94 -10.07
C ALA A 113 -34.77 -3.62 -10.56
N GLU A 114 -34.94 -2.98 -11.74
CA GLU A 114 -36.27 -2.58 -12.25
C GLU A 114 -36.60 -3.14 -13.65
N GLY A 115 -35.66 -3.80 -14.33
CA GLY A 115 -35.84 -4.38 -15.67
C GLY A 115 -35.94 -5.91 -15.65
N GLY A 116 -37.17 -6.43 -15.68
CA GLY A 116 -37.47 -7.84 -15.95
C GLY A 116 -36.95 -8.34 -17.32
N PRO A 117 -37.06 -9.66 -17.57
CA PRO A 117 -35.99 -10.50 -18.12
C PRO A 117 -35.89 -10.47 -19.64
N ALA A 118 -34.66 -10.48 -20.18
CA ALA A 118 -34.41 -10.85 -21.57
C ALA A 118 -33.14 -11.69 -21.74
N PHE A 119 -32.92 -12.67 -20.85
CA PHE A 119 -32.34 -13.93 -21.32
C PHE A 119 -33.46 -14.65 -22.11
N GLN A 120 -33.72 -14.22 -23.35
CA GLN A 120 -34.49 -15.03 -24.27
C GLN A 120 -33.59 -16.21 -24.67
N PRO A 121 -33.91 -17.44 -24.22
CA PRO A 121 -33.07 -18.58 -24.47
C PRO A 121 -33.17 -18.95 -25.95
N ARG A 122 -32.02 -19.34 -26.49
CA ARG A 122 -31.74 -19.87 -27.82
C ARG A 122 -32.56 -21.14 -28.14
N TRP A 123 -33.89 -21.04 -28.20
CA TRP A 123 -34.78 -22.14 -28.59
C TRP A 123 -35.74 -21.80 -29.73
N ALA A 124 -35.71 -20.57 -30.27
CA ALA A 124 -36.53 -20.21 -31.44
C ALA A 124 -35.91 -20.63 -32.80
N MET A 125 -34.67 -21.12 -32.83
CA MET A 125 -33.99 -21.61 -34.06
C MET A 125 -34.17 -23.11 -34.30
N LEU A 126 -35.24 -23.75 -33.79
CA LEU A 126 -35.49 -25.17 -34.02
C LEU A 126 -36.94 -25.52 -34.38
N ARG A 127 -37.78 -24.53 -34.71
CA ARG A 127 -39.18 -24.76 -35.12
C ARG A 127 -39.51 -24.28 -36.55
N CYS A 128 -38.53 -23.83 -37.31
CA CYS A 128 -38.67 -23.56 -38.76
C CYS A 128 -37.77 -24.49 -39.58
N CYS A 129 -37.91 -25.81 -39.36
CA CYS A 129 -37.48 -26.87 -40.27
C CYS A 129 -38.24 -28.15 -39.88
N CYS A 130 -39.54 -28.18 -40.14
CA CYS A 130 -40.34 -29.38 -40.42
C CYS A 130 -41.67 -28.92 -41.02
#